data_AF-A0A959TLJ6-F1
#
_entry.id   AF-A0A959TLJ6-F1
#
_cell.length_a   1.000
_cell.length_b   1.000
_cell.length_c   1.000
_cell.angle_alpha   90.00
_cell.angle_beta   90.00
_cell.angle_gamma   90.00
#
_symmetry.space_group_name_H-M   'P 1'
#
loop_
_entity.id
_entity.type
_entity.pdbx_description
1 polymer ?
#
loop_
_entity_poly.entity_id
_entity_poly.type
_entity_poly.pdbx_seq_one_letter_code
_entity_poly.pdbx_strand_id
1 'polypeptide(L)' 'PLTTLKHIAFIPKTFAIDLPQPLAAELVKCRTDAQVKDLGIEWSIEQARELKANEVPCVHFYTMGKGEAVKAICERIF' A
#
# COMPACT_ATOMS: atom_id res chain seq x y z
N PRO A 1 0.73 3.80 -0.37
CA PRO A 1 1.01 2.56 0.40
C PRO A 1 0.60 2.74 1.87
N LEU A 2 0.17 1.66 2.54
CA LEU A 2 -0.04 1.68 4.00
C LEU A 2 1.33 1.67 4.69
N THR A 3 1.52 2.53 5.70
CA THR A 3 2.84 2.71 6.35
C THR A 3 2.78 2.82 7.87
N THR A 4 1.58 2.90 8.44
CA THR A 4 1.39 2.98 9.89
C THR A 4 0.18 2.16 10.31
N LEU A 5 0.17 1.67 11.55
CA LEU A 5 -0.96 0.95 12.13
C LEU A 5 -2.25 1.78 12.09
N LYS A 6 -2.13 3.12 12.22
CA LYS A 6 -3.27 4.04 12.15
C LYS A 6 -3.97 3.98 10.79
N HIS A 7 -3.24 3.76 9.70
CA HIS A 7 -3.84 3.71 8.36
C HIS A 7 -4.83 2.56 8.20
N ILE A 8 -4.62 1.44 8.91
CA ILE A 8 -5.46 0.23 8.80
C ILE A 8 -6.91 0.53 9.14
N ALA A 9 -7.15 1.31 10.20
CA ALA A 9 -8.49 1.70 10.61
C ALA A 9 -8.94 3.03 9.98
N PHE A 10 -8.01 3.98 9.81
CA PHE A 10 -8.34 5.34 9.36
C PHE A 10 -8.75 5.38 7.89
N ILE A 11 -8.00 4.75 6.99
CA ILE A 11 -8.23 4.88 5.54
C ILE A 11 -9.60 4.31 5.13
N PRO A 12 -9.97 3.07 5.52
CA PRO A 12 -11.29 2.52 5.19
C PRO A 12 -12.43 3.42 5.66
N LYS A 13 -12.33 3.93 6.90
CA LYS A 13 -13.33 4.80 7.50
C LYS A 13 -13.44 6.15 6.80
N THR A 14 -12.32 6.80 6.50
CA THR A 14 -12.29 8.15 5.93
C THR A 14 -12.71 8.17 4.47
N PHE A 15 -12.32 7.16 3.71
CA PHE A 15 -12.60 7.09 2.27
C PHE A 15 -13.82 6.22 1.93
N ALA A 16 -14.51 5.66 2.95
CA ALA A 16 -15.64 4.75 2.78
C ALA A 16 -15.32 3.60 1.82
N ILE A 17 -14.17 2.95 2.03
CA ILE A 17 -13.70 1.80 1.25
C ILE A 17 -13.45 0.60 2.14
N ASP A 18 -13.46 -0.60 1.56
CA ASP A 18 -13.07 -1.83 2.23
C ASP A 18 -11.66 -2.24 1.85
N LEU A 19 -10.91 -2.81 2.80
CA LEU A 19 -9.64 -3.46 2.51
C LEU A 19 -9.90 -4.88 1.96
N PRO A 20 -9.22 -5.30 0.89
CA PRO A 20 -9.30 -6.67 0.41
C PRO A 20 -8.98 -7.65 1.54
N GLN A 21 -9.76 -8.74 1.65
CA GLN A 21 -9.58 -9.71 2.74
C GLN A 21 -8.14 -10.20 2.87
N PRO A 22 -7.41 -10.58 1.79
CA PRO A 22 -6.05 -11.09 1.92
C PRO A 22 -5.10 -10.06 2.55
N LEU A 23 -5.23 -8.79 2.18
CA LEU A 23 -4.47 -7.70 2.77
C LEU A 23 -4.86 -7.49 4.25
N ALA A 24 -6.15 -7.48 4.56
CA ALA A 24 -6.64 -7.30 5.92
C ALA A 24 -6.14 -8.42 6.87
N ALA A 25 -6.14 -9.66 6.40
CA ALA A 25 -5.66 -10.82 7.16
C ALA A 25 -4.18 -10.69 7.56
N GLU A 26 -3.33 -10.17 6.67
CA GLU A 26 -1.92 -9.93 6.97
C GLU A 26 -1.72 -8.68 7.84
N LEU A 27 -2.47 -7.60 7.59
CA LEU A 27 -2.38 -6.36 8.38
C LEU A 27 -2.73 -6.58 9.86
N VAL A 28 -3.69 -7.46 10.16
CA VAL A 28 -4.06 -7.82 11.53
C VAL A 28 -2.92 -8.51 12.30
N LYS A 29 -1.92 -9.07 11.62
CA LYS A 29 -0.73 -9.67 12.25
C LYS A 29 0.34 -8.64 12.58
N CYS A 30 0.32 -7.46 11.95
CA CYS A 30 1.27 -6.39 12.23
C CYS A 30 1.08 -5.84 13.66
N ARG A 31 2.20 -5.53 14.32
CA ARG A 31 2.27 -4.94 15.67
C ARG A 31 3.06 -3.64 15.70
N THR A 32 3.76 -3.31 14.61
CA THR A 32 4.56 -2.09 14.48
C THR A 32 4.33 -1.39 13.15
N ASP A 33 4.57 -0.08 13.11
CA ASP A 33 4.50 0.70 11.87
C ASP A 33 5.48 0.19 10.80
N ALA A 34 6.65 -0.32 11.22
CA ALA A 34 7.63 -0.93 10.32
C ALA A 34 7.03 -2.14 9.58
N GLN A 35 6.38 -3.06 10.30
CA GLN A 35 5.73 -4.22 9.70
C GLN A 35 4.61 -3.82 8.73
N VAL A 36 3.81 -2.81 9.08
CA VAL A 36 2.76 -2.29 8.17
C VAL A 36 3.37 -1.67 6.93
N LYS A 37 4.46 -0.92 7.07
CA LYS A 37 5.17 -0.30 5.96
C LYS A 37 5.73 -1.36 5.01
N ASP A 38 6.38 -2.40 5.53
CA ASP A 38 6.95 -3.46 4.70
C ASP A 38 5.84 -4.20 3.93
N LEU A 39 4.79 -4.65 4.63
CA LEU A 39 3.63 -5.28 4.01
C LEU A 39 2.94 -4.37 2.98
N GLY A 40 2.78 -3.09 3.31
CA GLY A 40 2.15 -2.10 2.45
C GLY A 40 2.97 -1.78 1.20
N ILE A 41 4.30 -1.86 1.27
CA ILE A 41 5.20 -1.75 0.11
C ILE A 41 5.03 -2.97 -0.80
N GLU A 42 5.16 -4.18 -0.27
CA GLU A 42 5.05 -5.42 -1.05
C GLU A 42 3.68 -5.53 -1.75
N TRP A 43 2.60 -5.24 -1.02
CA TRP A 43 1.26 -5.23 -1.59
C TRP A 43 1.07 -4.17 -2.69
N SER A 44 1.70 -3.00 -2.55
CA SER A 44 1.61 -1.95 -3.58
C SER A 44 2.46 -2.26 -4.81
N ILE A 45 3.56 -3.01 -4.65
CA ILE A 45 4.39 -3.51 -5.75
C ILE A 45 3.55 -4.46 -6.59
N GLU A 46 2.90 -5.44 -5.97
CA GLU A 46 2.11 -6.42 -6.71
C GLU A 46 0.97 -5.74 -7.49
N GLN A 47 0.19 -4.87 -6.83
CA GLN A 47 -0.83 -4.08 -7.51
C GLN A 47 -0.27 -3.26 -8.68
N ALA A 48 0.87 -2.60 -8.50
CA ALA A 48 1.48 -1.80 -9.57
C ALA A 48 1.97 -2.68 -10.73
N ARG A 49 2.46 -3.90 -10.48
CA ARG A 49 2.80 -4.88 -11.53
C ARG A 49 1.58 -5.27 -12.33
N GLU A 50 0.48 -5.62 -11.66
CA GLU A 50 -0.78 -5.99 -12.31
C GLU A 50 -1.33 -4.84 -13.15
N LEU A 51 -1.37 -3.62 -12.61
CA LEU A 51 -1.84 -2.44 -13.34
C LEU A 51 -0.97 -2.16 -14.57
N LYS A 52 0.37 -2.25 -14.44
CA LYS A 52 1.29 -2.06 -15.56
C LYS A 52 1.12 -3.14 -16.64
N ALA A 53 0.91 -4.40 -16.23
CA ALA A 53 0.65 -5.51 -17.15
C ALA A 53 -0.69 -5.35 -17.90
N ASN A 54 -1.66 -4.66 -17.30
CA ASN A 54 -2.93 -4.28 -17.93
C ASN A 54 -2.86 -2.93 -18.69
N GLU A 55 -1.66 -2.42 -18.96
CA GLU A 55 -1.41 -1.25 -19.81
C GLU A 55 -2.16 0.03 -19.38
N VAL A 56 -2.35 0.23 -18.07
CA VAL A 56 -2.95 1.48 -17.57
C VAL A 56 -2.07 2.69 -17.94
N PRO A 57 -2.66 3.85 -18.26
CA PRO A 57 -1.89 5.00 -18.75
C PRO A 57 -0.94 5.60 -17.71
N CYS A 58 -1.29 5.50 -16.42
CA CYS A 58 -0.44 5.93 -15.31
C CYS A 58 -0.86 5.29 -13.98
N VAL A 59 0.05 5.33 -13.00
CA VAL A 59 -0.22 4.94 -11.60
C VAL A 59 0.08 6.13 -10.71
N HIS A 60 -0.90 6.57 -9.91
CA HIS A 60 -0.75 7.66 -8.96
C HIS A 60 -0.62 7.13 -7.53
N PHE A 61 0.43 7.55 -6.81
CA PHE A 61 0.66 7.15 -5.42
C PHE A 61 0.40 8.30 -4.44
N TYR A 62 -0.46 8.05 -3.45
CA TYR A 62 -0.59 8.92 -2.29
C TYR A 62 0.57 8.66 -1.30
N THR A 63 1.53 9.59 -1.26
CA THR A 63 2.73 9.51 -0.40
C THR A 63 2.41 9.80 1.06
N MET A 64 1.28 10.44 1.37
CA MET A 64 0.92 10.91 2.70
C MET A 64 2.03 11.79 3.32
N GLY A 65 2.71 12.58 2.49
CA GLY A 65 3.83 13.43 2.88
C GLY A 65 5.17 12.70 3.09
N LYS A 66 5.25 11.38 2.82
CA LYS A 66 6.44 10.54 3.01
C LYS A 66 6.80 9.77 1.74
N GLY A 67 7.92 10.12 1.13
CA GLY A 67 8.30 9.63 -0.19
C GLY A 67 8.98 8.26 -0.19
N GLU A 68 9.52 7.80 0.93
CA GLU A 68 10.44 6.65 0.98
C GLU A 68 9.78 5.35 0.55
N ALA A 69 8.54 5.11 0.99
CA ALA A 69 7.79 3.91 0.61
C ALA A 69 7.46 3.91 -0.89
N VAL A 70 7.09 5.07 -1.44
CA VAL A 70 6.77 5.20 -2.88
C VAL A 70 8.02 5.06 -3.73
N LYS A 71 9.15 5.63 -3.31
CA LYS A 71 10.45 5.45 -3.97
C LYS A 71 10.80 3.96 -4.08
N ALA A 72 10.71 3.22 -2.98
CA ALA A 72 11.01 1.78 -2.96
C ALA A 72 10.09 0.96 -3.87
N ILE A 73 8.80 1.34 -3.99
CA ILE A 73 7.87 0.72 -4.94
C ILE A 73 8.32 1.02 -6.37
N CYS A 74 8.56 2.30 -6.69
CA CYS A 74 8.92 2.70 -8.04
C CYS A 74 10.20 2.02 -8.53
N GLU A 75 11.25 1.95 -7.70
CA GLU A 75 12.53 1.29 -8.03
C GLU A 75 12.40 -0.19 -8.40
N ARG A 76 11.29 -0.86 -8.01
CA ARG A 76 11.05 -2.28 -8.28
C ARG A 76 10.08 -2.52 -9.44
N ILE A 77 9.47 -1.46 -9.98
CA ILE A 77 8.40 -1.53 -10.99
C ILE A 77 8.75 -0.75 -12.27
N PHE A 78 9.42 0.39 -12.14
CA PHE A 78 9.74 1.33 -13.20
C PHE A 78 11.26 1.45 -13.34
#